data_AF-A0A419JVS3-F1
#
_entry.id   AF-A0A419JVS3-F1
#
_cell.length_a   1.000
_cell.length_b   1.000
_cell.length_c   1.000
_cell.angle_alpha   90.00
_cell.angle_beta   90.00
_cell.angle_gamma   90.00
#
_symmetry.space_group_name_H-M   'P 1'
#
loop_
_entity.id
_entity.type
_entity.pdbx_description
1 polymer ?
#
loop_
_entity_poly.entity_id
_entity_poly.type
_entity_poly.pdbx_seq_one_letter_code
_entity_poly.pdbx_strand_id
1 'polypeptide(L)'
;MDSVDKVIWVLPVLGVLDVISTFYANSLGYPPMLYEAGILARYFANFGLTYIYIPIYLAILIMFSYIFWYVKNEKLDSSRFLDKILFFLLLGAVFYVYMRLTVAFSVNFLLPFLISGKLSLFLVDLLIYLSTAFTLILYTWHDAVKWIGGSEESERVN
;
A
#
# COMPACT_ATOMS: atom_id res chain seq x y z
N MET A 1 16.52 0.73 10.33
CA MET A 1 15.23 0.74 9.60
C MET A 1 14.73 -0.69 9.55
N ASP A 2 13.63 -0.94 10.26
CA ASP A 2 13.05 -2.29 10.36
C ASP A 2 12.19 -2.64 9.12
N SER A 3 11.63 -3.84 9.07
CA SER A 3 10.80 -4.28 7.94
C SER A 3 9.53 -3.45 7.82
N VAL A 4 8.94 -3.04 8.95
CA VAL A 4 7.73 -2.18 8.96
C VAL A 4 8.04 -0.81 8.36
N ASP A 5 9.16 -0.18 8.73
CA ASP A 5 9.62 1.08 8.14
C ASP A 5 9.79 0.94 6.61
N LYS A 6 10.36 -0.17 6.14
CA LYS A 6 10.54 -0.44 4.71
C LYS A 6 9.19 -0.51 4.00
N VAL A 7 8.20 -1.22 4.57
CA VAL A 7 6.85 -1.30 3.99
C VAL A 7 6.20 0.08 3.91
N ILE A 8 6.34 0.91 4.95
CA ILE A 8 5.81 2.29 4.97
C ILE A 8 6.44 3.13 3.85
N TRP A 9 7.76 3.05 3.67
CA TRP A 9 8.48 3.83 2.66
C TRP A 9 8.33 3.28 1.23
N VAL A 10 7.80 2.08 1.06
CA VAL A 10 7.47 1.51 -0.27
C VAL A 10 6.15 2.07 -0.83
N LEU A 11 5.26 2.62 0.00
CA LEU A 11 3.95 3.13 -0.47
C LEU A 11 4.07 4.18 -1.60
N PRO A 12 4.99 5.17 -1.57
CA PRO A 12 5.14 6.12 -2.67
C PRO A 12 5.66 5.44 -3.94
N VAL A 13 6.50 4.42 -3.82
CA VAL A 13 6.99 3.63 -4.96
C VAL A 13 5.84 2.87 -5.61
N LEU A 14 4.97 2.25 -4.81
CA LEU A 14 3.74 1.64 -5.31
C LEU A 14 2.79 2.66 -5.95
N GLY A 15 2.73 3.88 -5.42
CA GLY A 15 2.01 4.99 -6.05
C GLY A 15 2.54 5.35 -7.43
N VAL A 16 3.87 5.35 -7.62
CA VAL A 16 4.47 5.55 -8.95
C VAL A 16 4.08 4.42 -9.90
N LEU A 17 4.08 3.16 -9.44
CA LEU A 17 3.63 2.03 -10.25
C LEU A 17 2.14 2.13 -10.61
N ASP A 18 1.29 2.56 -9.68
CA ASP A 18 -0.13 2.81 -9.94
C ASP A 18 -0.30 3.85 -11.04
N VAL A 19 0.40 4.99 -10.95
CA VAL A 19 0.40 6.03 -11.99
C VAL A 19 0.88 5.47 -13.33
N ILE A 20 2.03 4.79 -13.39
CA ILE A 20 2.56 4.23 -14.64
C ILE A 20 1.55 3.26 -15.27
N SER A 21 0.97 2.38 -14.46
CA SER A 21 -0.03 1.41 -14.92
C SER A 21 -1.30 2.09 -15.42
N THR A 22 -1.70 3.23 -14.82
CA THR A 22 -2.82 4.07 -15.25
C THR A 22 -2.60 4.58 -16.67
N PHE A 23 -1.43 5.19 -16.91
CA PHE A 23 -1.09 5.74 -18.22
C PHE A 23 -0.89 4.65 -19.27
N TYR A 24 -0.36 3.49 -18.87
CA TYR A 24 -0.28 2.32 -19.74
C TYR A 24 -1.67 1.84 -20.18
N ALA A 25 -2.59 1.61 -19.25
CA ALA A 25 -3.97 1.21 -19.57
C ALA A 25 -4.66 2.25 -20.47
N ASN A 26 -4.48 3.54 -20.18
CA ASN A 26 -5.00 4.63 -21.00
C ASN A 26 -4.40 4.62 -22.43
N SER A 27 -3.11 4.32 -22.58
CA SER A 27 -2.44 4.23 -23.89
C SER A 27 -2.96 3.07 -24.75
N LEU A 28 -3.49 2.03 -24.13
CA LEU A 28 -4.15 0.90 -24.80
C LEU A 28 -5.62 1.19 -25.17
N GLY A 29 -6.12 2.39 -24.87
CA GLY A 29 -7.50 2.78 -25.15
C GLY A 29 -8.48 2.45 -24.02
N TYR A 30 -7.99 2.14 -22.81
CA TYR A 30 -8.83 1.92 -21.63
C TYR A 30 -8.80 3.17 -20.72
N PRO A 31 -9.73 4.13 -20.91
CA PRO A 31 -9.66 5.39 -20.19
C PRO A 31 -9.97 5.21 -18.69
N PRO A 32 -9.28 5.94 -17.80
CA PRO A 32 -9.49 5.87 -16.35
C PRO A 32 -10.93 6.19 -15.90
N MET A 33 -11.69 6.91 -16.72
CA MET A 33 -13.10 7.26 -16.47
C MET A 33 -14.02 6.04 -16.47
N LEU A 34 -13.70 5.02 -17.29
CA LEU A 34 -14.54 3.84 -17.52
C LEU A 34 -14.07 2.61 -16.74
N TYR A 35 -12.77 2.42 -16.56
CA TYR A 35 -12.20 1.16 -16.04
C TYR A 35 -11.42 1.30 -14.72
N GLU A 36 -11.53 2.45 -14.05
CA GLU A 36 -10.86 2.76 -12.78
C GLU A 36 -9.36 2.41 -12.80
N ALA A 37 -8.66 3.06 -13.72
CA ALA A 37 -7.29 2.72 -14.06
C ALA A 37 -6.25 3.15 -13.01
N GLY A 38 -6.59 3.38 -11.75
CA GLY A 38 -5.67 3.83 -10.70
C GLY A 38 -6.40 4.45 -9.51
N ILE A 39 -5.77 4.43 -8.32
CA ILE A 39 -6.36 4.98 -7.11
C ILE A 39 -6.50 6.49 -7.28
N LEU A 40 -7.75 6.98 -7.18
CA LEU A 40 -8.15 8.37 -7.40
C LEU A 40 -8.07 8.88 -8.85
N ALA A 41 -7.50 8.12 -9.79
CA ALA A 41 -7.36 8.55 -11.19
C ALA A 41 -8.71 8.89 -11.84
N ARG A 42 -9.75 8.10 -11.52
CA ARG A 42 -11.13 8.34 -12.00
C ARG A 42 -11.67 9.71 -11.58
N TYR A 43 -11.41 10.14 -10.34
CA TYR A 43 -11.89 11.42 -9.84
C TYR A 43 -11.31 12.59 -10.63
N PHE A 44 -10.00 12.59 -10.87
CA PHE A 44 -9.34 13.66 -11.62
C PHE A 44 -9.60 13.59 -13.13
N ALA A 45 -9.75 12.38 -13.69
CA ALA A 45 -10.08 12.19 -15.08
C ALA A 45 -11.44 12.80 -15.44
N ASN A 46 -12.44 12.69 -14.56
CA ASN A 46 -13.76 13.30 -14.77
C ASN A 46 -13.72 14.83 -14.93
N PHE A 47 -12.69 15.49 -14.39
CA PHE A 47 -12.48 16.94 -14.52
C PHE A 47 -11.44 17.32 -15.59
N GLY A 48 -10.88 16.34 -16.32
CA GLY A 48 -9.81 16.58 -17.30
C GLY A 48 -8.45 16.96 -16.69
N LEU A 49 -8.25 16.72 -15.39
CA LEU A 49 -7.07 17.14 -14.62
C LEU A 49 -6.07 16.00 -14.35
N THR A 50 -6.03 15.00 -15.22
CA THR A 50 -5.25 13.76 -15.02
C THR A 50 -3.75 14.01 -14.81
N TYR A 51 -3.17 15.05 -15.43
CA TYR A 51 -1.75 15.39 -15.23
C TYR A 51 -1.46 16.05 -13.88
N ILE A 52 -2.42 16.80 -13.33
CA ILE A 52 -2.31 17.44 -12.01
C ILE A 52 -2.49 16.40 -10.88
N TYR A 53 -3.20 15.31 -11.16
CA TYR A 53 -3.33 14.18 -10.24
C TYR A 53 -1.99 13.60 -9.81
N ILE A 54 -1.02 13.42 -10.74
CA ILE A 54 0.25 12.75 -10.45
C ILE A 54 1.01 13.41 -9.28
N PRO A 55 1.37 14.71 -9.34
CA PRO A 55 2.12 15.34 -8.25
C PRO A 55 1.34 15.38 -6.94
N ILE A 56 0.03 15.60 -6.98
CA ILE A 56 -0.82 15.64 -5.78
C ILE A 56 -0.89 14.27 -5.12
N TYR A 57 -1.16 13.24 -5.91
CA TYR A 57 -1.28 11.86 -5.44
C TYR A 57 0.03 11.35 -4.83
N LEU A 58 1.16 11.58 -5.50
CA LEU A 58 2.47 11.21 -4.97
C LEU A 58 2.83 12.01 -3.71
N ALA A 59 2.52 13.31 -3.67
CA ALA A 59 2.74 14.13 -2.47
C ALA A 59 1.92 13.61 -1.28
N ILE A 60 0.67 13.22 -1.51
CA ILE A 60 -0.20 12.62 -0.47
C ILE A 60 0.42 11.31 0.05
N LEU A 61 0.89 10.42 -0.83
CA LEU A 61 1.50 9.16 -0.41
C LEU A 61 2.80 9.38 0.37
N ILE A 62 3.66 10.29 -0.07
CA ILE A 62 4.89 10.66 0.66
C ILE A 62 4.54 11.21 2.04
N MET A 63 3.56 12.10 2.12
CA MET A 63 3.10 12.68 3.38
C MET A 63 2.56 11.60 4.32
N PHE A 64 1.71 10.68 3.84
CA PHE A 64 1.20 9.57 4.65
C PHE A 64 2.31 8.62 5.11
N SER A 65 3.24 8.25 4.23
CA SER A 65 4.40 7.44 4.61
C SER A 65 5.22 8.11 5.71
N TYR A 66 5.47 9.41 5.59
CA TYR A 66 6.17 10.16 6.63
C TYR A 66 5.39 10.19 7.94
N ILE A 67 4.06 10.44 7.90
CA ILE A 67 3.21 10.43 9.10
C ILE A 67 3.22 9.06 9.77
N PHE A 68 3.08 7.96 9.02
CA PHE A 68 3.11 6.61 9.60
C PHE A 68 4.46 6.28 10.23
N TRP A 69 5.55 6.63 9.54
CA TRP A 69 6.90 6.45 10.05
C TRP A 69 7.13 7.28 11.33
N TYR A 70 6.70 8.54 11.33
CA TYR A 70 6.84 9.44 12.47
C TYR A 70 6.01 8.96 13.68
N VAL A 71 4.75 8.57 13.47
CA VAL A 71 3.91 8.04 14.56
C VAL A 71 4.53 6.78 15.15
N LYS A 72 4.95 5.83 14.32
CA LYS A 72 5.59 4.59 14.78
C LYS A 72 6.84 4.85 15.62
N ASN A 73 7.75 5.70 15.13
CA ASN A 73 9.09 5.80 15.71
C ASN A 73 9.23 6.90 16.78
N GLU A 74 8.42 7.96 16.71
CA GLU A 74 8.54 9.12 17.61
C GLU A 74 7.38 9.26 18.61
N LYS A 75 6.26 8.57 18.40
CA LYS A 75 5.06 8.70 19.25
C LYS A 75 4.69 7.45 20.01
N LEU A 76 4.98 6.27 19.47
CA LEU A 76 4.59 5.00 20.09
C LEU A 76 5.74 4.43 20.90
N ASP A 77 5.42 3.98 22.12
CA ASP A 77 6.35 3.27 22.99
C ASP A 77 5.90 1.81 23.18
N SER A 78 6.75 0.86 22.81
CA SER A 78 6.50 -0.58 22.95
C SER A 78 6.28 -1.03 24.40
N SER A 79 6.61 -0.22 25.41
CA SER A 79 6.34 -0.52 26.82
C SER A 79 4.85 -0.41 27.17
N ARG A 80 4.08 0.41 26.44
CA ARG A 80 2.67 0.72 26.76
C ARG A 80 1.71 -0.15 25.97
N PHE A 81 0.77 -0.79 26.66
CA PHE A 81 -0.22 -1.66 26.02
C PHE A 81 -1.10 -0.94 24.99
N LEU A 82 -1.53 0.29 25.29
CA LEU A 82 -2.30 1.09 24.33
C LEU A 82 -1.50 1.41 23.07
N ASP A 83 -0.21 1.71 23.20
CA ASP A 83 0.66 2.01 22.06
C ASP A 83 0.91 0.77 21.19
N LYS A 84 0.90 -0.43 21.77
CA LYS A 84 0.90 -1.70 21.01
C LYS A 84 -0.36 -1.84 20.15
N ILE A 85 -1.55 -1.53 20.70
CA ILE A 85 -2.80 -1.56 19.94
C ILE A 85 -2.74 -0.54 18.79
N LEU A 86 -2.28 0.68 19.07
CA LEU A 86 -2.13 1.73 18.07
C LEU A 86 -1.12 1.35 16.99
N PHE A 87 -0.04 0.65 17.35
CA PHE A 87 0.93 0.10 16.40
C PHE A 87 0.26 -0.91 15.45
N PHE A 88 -0.53 -1.86 15.96
CA PHE A 88 -1.23 -2.82 15.10
C PHE A 88 -2.30 -2.16 14.23
N LEU A 89 -2.97 -1.12 14.71
CA LEU A 89 -3.89 -0.32 13.91
C LEU A 89 -3.16 0.40 12.77
N LEU A 90 -2.00 1.00 13.06
CA LEU A 90 -1.14 1.64 12.06
C LEU A 90 -0.65 0.61 11.04
N LEU A 91 -0.17 -0.53 11.49
CA LEU A 91 0.29 -1.62 10.61
C LEU A 91 -0.83 -2.10 9.70
N GLY A 92 -2.05 -2.27 10.24
CA GLY A 92 -3.24 -2.61 9.47
C GLY A 92 -3.58 -1.56 8.42
N ALA A 93 -3.49 -0.26 8.76
CA ALA A 93 -3.71 0.83 7.80
C ALA A 93 -2.66 0.83 6.67
N VAL A 94 -1.37 0.66 7.01
CA VAL A 94 -0.28 0.56 6.04
C VAL A 94 -0.49 -0.64 5.11
N PHE A 95 -0.86 -1.79 5.67
CA PHE A 95 -1.15 -3.00 4.89
C PHE A 95 -2.33 -2.80 3.95
N TYR A 96 -3.41 -2.18 4.44
CA TYR A 96 -4.57 -1.88 3.61
C TYR A 96 -4.19 -1.00 2.42
N VAL A 97 -3.44 0.10 2.64
CA VAL A 97 -2.99 0.98 1.57
C VAL A 97 -2.07 0.24 0.60
N TYR A 98 -1.11 -0.53 1.10
CA TYR A 98 -0.19 -1.33 0.28
C TYR A 98 -0.95 -2.31 -0.63
N MET A 99 -1.90 -3.07 -0.05
CA MET A 99 -2.71 -4.04 -0.80
C MET A 99 -3.56 -3.34 -1.86
N ARG A 100 -4.21 -2.21 -1.51
CA ARG A 100 -5.01 -1.43 -2.46
C ARG A 100 -4.17 -0.96 -3.65
N LEU A 101 -2.97 -0.42 -3.39
CA LEU A 101 -2.05 0.00 -4.44
C LEU A 101 -1.62 -1.18 -5.31
N THR A 102 -1.35 -2.33 -4.68
CA THR A 102 -0.90 -3.53 -5.38
C THR A 102 -1.95 -4.09 -6.32
N VAL A 103 -3.20 -4.16 -5.85
CA VAL A 103 -4.35 -4.57 -6.65
C VAL A 103 -4.56 -3.60 -7.80
N ALA A 104 -4.57 -2.29 -7.54
CA ALA A 104 -4.80 -1.28 -8.57
C ALA A 104 -3.78 -1.39 -9.72
N PHE A 105 -2.47 -1.40 -9.44
CA PHE A 105 -1.48 -1.50 -10.51
C PHE A 105 -1.55 -2.84 -11.24
N SER A 106 -1.83 -3.93 -10.53
CA SER A 106 -1.85 -5.28 -11.11
C SER A 106 -3.07 -5.48 -12.00
N VAL A 107 -4.24 -5.00 -11.59
CA VAL A 107 -5.48 -5.02 -12.39
C VAL A 107 -5.30 -4.19 -13.65
N ASN A 108 -4.69 -3.01 -13.56
CA ASN A 108 -4.39 -2.18 -14.72
C ASN A 108 -3.49 -2.89 -15.73
N PHE A 109 -2.45 -3.57 -15.25
CA PHE A 109 -1.55 -4.33 -16.10
C PHE A 109 -2.25 -5.51 -16.78
N LEU A 110 -3.16 -6.17 -16.07
CA LEU A 110 -3.93 -7.33 -16.55
C LEU A 110 -5.22 -6.96 -17.28
N LEU A 111 -5.56 -5.66 -17.37
CA LEU A 111 -6.82 -5.16 -17.93
C LEU A 111 -7.16 -5.71 -19.32
N PRO A 112 -6.22 -5.84 -20.27
CA PRO A 112 -6.52 -6.44 -21.58
C PRO A 112 -7.02 -7.89 -21.48
N PHE A 113 -6.44 -8.68 -20.56
CA PHE A 113 -6.82 -10.08 -20.35
C PHE A 113 -8.16 -10.20 -19.63
N LEU A 114 -8.42 -9.31 -18.68
CA LEU A 114 -9.69 -9.22 -17.96
C LEU A 114 -10.84 -8.88 -18.90
N ILE A 115 -10.67 -7.87 -19.76
CA ILE A 115 -11.70 -7.44 -20.71
C ILE A 115 -11.94 -8.51 -21.80
N SER A 116 -10.90 -9.23 -22.21
CA SER A 116 -11.04 -10.35 -23.14
C SER A 116 -11.74 -11.59 -22.56
N GLY A 117 -12.12 -11.57 -21.27
CA GLY A 117 -12.77 -12.69 -20.58
C GLY A 117 -11.84 -13.88 -20.29
N LYS A 118 -10.55 -13.76 -20.57
CA LYS A 118 -9.54 -14.81 -20.33
C LYS A 118 -9.22 -14.97 -18.84
N LEU A 119 -9.43 -13.91 -18.05
CA LEU A 119 -9.21 -13.89 -16.60
C LEU A 119 -10.46 -13.37 -15.89
N SER A 120 -10.77 -13.98 -14.75
CA SER A 120 -11.82 -13.49 -13.85
C SER A 120 -11.26 -12.42 -12.93
N LEU A 121 -11.84 -11.21 -12.97
CA LEU A 121 -11.46 -10.10 -12.09
C LEU A 121 -11.50 -10.51 -10.61
N PHE A 122 -12.57 -11.20 -10.20
CA PHE A 122 -12.73 -11.66 -8.82
C PHE A 122 -11.59 -12.58 -8.37
N LEU A 123 -11.20 -13.54 -9.22
CA LEU A 123 -10.12 -14.48 -8.87
C LEU A 123 -8.76 -13.79 -8.84
N VAL A 124 -8.51 -12.88 -9.79
CA VAL A 124 -7.26 -12.11 -9.84
C VAL A 124 -7.13 -11.22 -8.61
N ASP A 125 -8.18 -10.47 -8.26
CA ASP A 125 -8.21 -9.63 -7.08
C ASP A 125 -7.98 -10.43 -5.80
N LEU A 126 -8.73 -11.54 -5.63
CA LEU A 126 -8.59 -12.40 -4.45
C LEU A 126 -7.17 -12.96 -4.32
N LEU A 127 -6.58 -13.42 -5.42
CA LEU A 127 -5.23 -13.96 -5.43
C LEU A 127 -4.20 -12.89 -5.05
N ILE A 128 -4.31 -11.69 -5.62
CA ILE A 128 -3.41 -10.56 -5.30
C ILE A 128 -3.57 -10.16 -3.83
N TYR A 129 -4.81 -10.04 -3.33
CA TYR A 129 -5.05 -9.72 -1.92
C TYR A 129 -4.43 -10.75 -0.97
N LEU A 130 -4.72 -12.04 -1.18
CA LEU A 130 -4.24 -13.11 -0.30
C LEU A 130 -2.72 -13.23 -0.35
N SER A 131 -2.12 -13.22 -1.55
CA SER A 131 -0.66 -13.28 -1.70
C SER A 131 0.02 -12.08 -1.05
N THR A 132 -0.49 -10.87 -1.29
CA THR A 132 0.08 -9.64 -0.72
C THR A 132 -0.05 -9.61 0.79
N ALA A 133 -1.23 -9.94 1.35
CA ALA A 133 -1.44 -10.02 2.78
C ALA A 133 -0.49 -11.04 3.43
N PHE A 134 -0.37 -12.23 2.84
CA PHE A 134 0.51 -13.28 3.33
C PHE A 134 1.98 -12.84 3.32
N THR A 135 2.45 -12.26 2.21
CA THR A 135 3.82 -11.74 2.10
C THR A 135 4.10 -10.63 3.12
N LEU A 136 3.18 -9.68 3.29
CA LEU A 136 3.33 -8.59 4.25
C LEU A 136 3.40 -9.10 5.69
N ILE A 137 2.51 -10.02 6.07
CA ILE A 137 2.51 -10.64 7.40
C ILE A 137 3.85 -11.32 7.68
N LEU A 138 4.33 -12.16 6.75
CA LEU A 138 5.62 -12.83 6.91
C LEU A 138 6.79 -11.84 7.00
N TYR A 139 6.76 -10.80 6.15
CA TYR A 139 7.85 -9.83 6.08
C TYR A 139 7.96 -8.98 7.34
N THR A 140 6.85 -8.63 7.99
CA THR A 140 6.84 -7.83 9.23
C THR A 140 6.71 -8.66 10.49
N TRP A 141 6.60 -10.00 10.38
CA TRP A 141 6.32 -10.89 11.51
C TRP A 141 7.30 -10.69 12.67
N HIS A 142 8.60 -10.71 12.36
CA HIS A 142 9.65 -10.54 13.35
C HIS A 142 9.52 -9.23 14.14
N ASP A 143 9.23 -8.13 13.45
CA ASP A 143 9.11 -6.81 14.08
C ASP A 143 7.82 -6.68 14.88
N ALA A 144 6.73 -7.27 14.40
CA ALA A 144 5.47 -7.33 15.13
C ALA A 144 5.61 -8.13 16.43
N VAL A 145 6.31 -9.26 16.40
CA VAL A 145 6.61 -10.06 17.61
C VAL A 145 7.50 -9.27 18.57
N LYS A 146 8.55 -8.61 18.06
CA LYS A 146 9.41 -7.74 18.88
C LYS A 146 8.64 -6.62 19.57
N TRP A 147 7.68 -6.00 18.87
CA TRP A 147 6.79 -4.98 19.43
C TRP A 147 5.87 -5.52 20.54
N ILE A 148 5.45 -6.78 20.45
CA ILE A 148 4.67 -7.44 21.52
C ILE A 148 5.56 -7.76 22.73
N GLY A 149 6.79 -8.25 22.50
CA GLY A 149 7.73 -8.66 23.54
C GLY A 149 8.22 -7.51 24.43
N GLY A 150 8.20 -6.27 23.93
CA GLY A 150 8.77 -5.13 24.65
C GLY A 150 10.30 -5.22 24.73
N SER A 151 10.96 -4.12 25.11
CA SER A 151 12.43 -4.02 25.20
C SER A 151 13.09 -4.93 26.25
N GLU A 152 12.35 -5.79 26.95
CA GLU A 152 12.86 -6.63 28.04
C GLU A 152 13.80 -7.76 27.58
N GLU A 153 13.80 -8.11 26.28
CA GLU A 153 14.72 -9.12 25.76
C GLU A 153 16.16 -8.59 25.58
N SER A 154 16.38 -7.27 25.70
CA SER A 154 17.71 -6.67 25.67
C SER A 154 18.46 -6.72 27.01
N GLU A 155 17.78 -7.01 28.13
CA GLU A 155 18.41 -7.10 29.47
C GLU A 155 18.72 -8.53 29.91
N ARG A 156 18.20 -9.56 29.23
CA ARG A 156 18.45 -10.97 29.59
C ARG A 156 19.66 -11.60 28.88
N VAL A 157 20.37 -10.84 28.06
CA VAL A 157 21.53 -11.33 27.27
C VAL A 157 22.85 -10.61 27.62
N ASN A 158 22.87 -9.80 28.70
CA ASN A 158 24.11 -9.24 29.26
C ASN A 158 24.45 -9.88 30.60
#